data_AF-A0A3M7IRG3-F1
#
_entry.id   AF-A0A3M7IRG3-F1
#
_cell.length_a   1.000
_cell.length_b   1.000
_cell.length_c   1.000
_cell.angle_alpha   90.00
_cell.angle_beta   90.00
_cell.angle_gamma   90.00
#
_symmetry.space_group_name_H-M   'P 1'
#
loop_
_entity.id
_entity.type
_entity.pdbx_description
1 polymer ?
#
loop_
_entity_poly.entity_id
_entity_poly.type
_entity_poly.pdbx_seq_one_letter_code
_entity_poly.pdbx_strand_id
1 'polypeptide(L)'
;MVRYAATHIDSAKSARARGSYLRVSYKNTRETAQAINGWKLERAVSFLENVKEHREAVPMRRYAGSTGRTAQGKQFGVSKARWPVKSAEFLLSLLKNAEANADTKGLDTSNLIVKHIQV
;
A
#
# COMPACT_ATOMS: atom_id res chain seq x y z
N MET A 1 -14.12 -4.23 -18.67
CA MET A 1 -14.11 -3.42 -17.43
C MET A 1 -13.91 -4.36 -16.25
N VAL A 2 -12.82 -4.23 -15.48
CA VAL A 2 -12.54 -5.13 -14.34
C VAL A 2 -13.42 -4.71 -13.16
N ARG A 3 -14.07 -5.65 -12.47
CA ARG A 3 -14.88 -5.35 -11.27
C ARG A 3 -13.99 -5.28 -10.02
N TYR A 4 -14.37 -4.51 -9.02
CA TYR A 4 -13.70 -4.57 -7.71
C TYR A 4 -14.16 -5.84 -6.98
N ALA A 5 -13.25 -6.55 -6.32
CA ALA A 5 -13.60 -7.76 -5.57
C ALA A 5 -14.45 -7.45 -4.33
N ALA A 6 -14.16 -6.34 -3.64
CA ALA A 6 -14.94 -5.88 -2.51
C ALA A 6 -16.23 -5.17 -2.97
N THR A 7 -17.35 -5.88 -2.90
CA THR A 7 -18.68 -5.39 -3.33
C THR A 7 -19.49 -4.75 -2.21
N HIS A 8 -19.27 -5.16 -0.95
CA HIS A 8 -20.08 -4.75 0.21
C HIS A 8 -19.65 -3.44 0.89
N ILE A 9 -18.72 -2.68 0.30
CA ILE A 9 -18.28 -1.39 0.87
C ILE A 9 -19.21 -0.28 0.37
N ASP A 10 -19.89 0.38 1.29
CA ASP A 10 -20.76 1.54 1.03
C ASP A 10 -20.03 2.60 0.19
N SER A 11 -20.59 2.93 -0.98
CA SER A 11 -19.97 3.84 -1.95
C SER A 11 -20.01 5.30 -1.50
N ALA A 12 -20.94 5.67 -0.62
CA ALA A 12 -21.07 7.02 -0.09
C ALA A 12 -19.94 7.33 0.89
N LYS A 13 -19.51 6.33 1.67
CA LYS A 13 -18.49 6.46 2.72
C LYS A 13 -17.11 5.95 2.30
N SER A 14 -16.89 5.69 1.00
CA SER A 14 -15.62 5.16 0.52
C SER A 14 -15.14 5.81 -0.77
N ALA A 15 -13.83 5.99 -0.87
CA ALA A 15 -13.14 6.33 -2.12
C ALA A 15 -12.42 5.11 -2.67
N ARG A 16 -12.29 5.04 -4.00
CA ARG A 16 -11.66 3.91 -4.69
C ARG A 16 -10.68 4.44 -5.73
N ALA A 17 -9.56 3.75 -5.91
CA ALA A 17 -8.60 4.00 -6.97
C ALA A 17 -8.11 2.65 -7.54
N ARG A 18 -7.67 2.66 -8.80
CA ARG A 18 -7.14 1.48 -9.49
C ARG A 18 -6.05 1.87 -10.48
N GLY A 19 -5.01 1.06 -10.55
CA GLY A 19 -4.07 1.02 -11.67
C GLY A 19 -4.21 -0.30 -12.44
N SER A 20 -4.13 -0.25 -13.76
CA SER A 20 -4.15 -1.45 -14.63
C SER A 20 -2.90 -1.46 -15.50
N TYR A 21 -2.38 -2.65 -15.83
CA TYR A 21 -1.19 -2.82 -16.68
C TYR A 21 0.06 -2.06 -16.19
N LEU A 22 0.24 -1.96 -14.87
CA LEU A 22 1.40 -1.29 -14.28
C LEU A 22 2.68 -2.09 -14.52
N ARG A 23 3.73 -1.44 -15.03
CA ARG A 23 5.04 -2.07 -15.28
C ARG A 23 5.87 -2.18 -13.99
N VAL A 24 5.42 -3.02 -13.07
CA VAL A 24 6.05 -3.26 -11.75
C VAL A 24 6.10 -4.75 -11.42
N SER A 25 7.01 -5.14 -10.51
CA SER A 25 7.08 -6.52 -10.03
C SER A 25 5.86 -6.86 -9.18
N TYR A 26 5.06 -7.83 -9.64
CA TYR A 26 3.90 -8.33 -8.91
C TYR A 26 4.23 -8.73 -7.48
N LYS A 27 5.30 -9.52 -7.28
CA LYS A 27 5.67 -10.05 -5.96
C LYS A 27 6.00 -8.95 -4.96
N ASN A 28 6.74 -7.94 -5.41
CA ASN A 28 7.11 -6.80 -4.56
C ASN A 28 5.89 -5.94 -4.23
N THR A 29 5.06 -5.64 -5.24
CA THR A 29 3.86 -4.82 -5.07
C THR A 29 2.85 -5.48 -4.14
N ARG A 30 2.71 -6.81 -4.18
CA ARG A 30 1.88 -7.58 -3.26
C ARG A 30 2.36 -7.37 -1.81
N GLU A 31 3.65 -7.58 -1.52
CA GLU A 31 4.16 -7.48 -0.15
C GLU A 31 4.05 -6.04 0.39
N THR A 32 4.35 -5.03 -0.44
CA THR A 32 4.13 -3.61 -0.06
C THR A 32 2.67 -3.29 0.21
N ALA A 33 1.77 -3.76 -0.65
CA ALA A 33 0.34 -3.50 -0.51
C ALA A 33 -0.22 -4.14 0.77
N GLN A 34 0.22 -5.35 1.10
CA GLN A 34 -0.21 -6.02 2.32
C GLN A 34 0.33 -5.36 3.60
N ALA A 35 1.50 -4.71 3.53
CA ALA A 35 2.06 -4.01 4.68
C ALA A 35 1.19 -2.82 5.14
N ILE A 36 0.57 -2.10 4.19
CA ILE A 36 -0.27 -0.92 4.46
C ILE A 36 -1.75 -1.25 4.68
N ASN A 37 -2.14 -2.53 4.58
CA ASN A 37 -3.53 -2.94 4.70
C ASN A 37 -4.05 -2.73 6.14
N GLY A 38 -5.15 -1.99 6.28
CA GLY A 38 -5.75 -1.66 7.57
C GLY A 38 -5.18 -0.45 8.28
N TRP A 39 -4.24 0.29 7.68
CA TRP A 39 -3.68 1.50 8.27
C TRP A 39 -4.49 2.75 7.94
N LYS A 40 -4.33 3.79 8.77
CA LYS A 40 -4.74 5.15 8.41
C LYS A 40 -3.97 5.61 7.16
N LEU A 41 -4.64 6.37 6.30
CA LEU A 41 -4.08 6.84 5.04
C LEU A 41 -2.77 7.60 5.24
N GLU A 42 -2.74 8.54 6.18
CA GLU A 42 -1.57 9.35 6.52
C GLU A 42 -0.35 8.47 6.87
N ARG A 43 -0.52 7.51 7.78
CA ARG A 43 0.54 6.56 8.16
C ARG A 43 1.00 5.73 6.97
N ALA A 44 0.09 5.30 6.09
CA ALA A 44 0.44 4.53 4.90
C ALA A 44 1.27 5.37 3.91
N VAL A 45 0.95 6.65 3.73
CA VAL A 45 1.72 7.57 2.89
C VAL A 45 3.12 7.78 3.47
N SER A 46 3.24 8.14 4.74
CA SER A 46 4.54 8.34 5.39
C SER A 46 5.41 7.09 5.33
N PHE A 47 4.83 5.91 5.54
CA PHE A 47 5.55 4.64 5.42
C PHE A 47 6.11 4.42 4.02
N LEU A 48 5.30 4.63 2.97
CA LEU A 48 5.76 4.41 1.60
C LEU A 48 6.82 5.44 1.18
N GLU A 49 6.77 6.67 1.69
CA GLU A 49 7.82 7.67 1.51
C GLU A 49 9.12 7.25 2.22
N ASN A 50 9.04 6.77 3.46
CA ASN A 50 10.17 6.22 4.20
C ASN A 50 10.80 5.00 3.50
N VAL A 51 9.99 4.18 2.82
CA VAL A 51 10.48 3.04 2.01
C VAL A 51 11.27 3.52 0.80
N LYS A 52 10.88 4.63 0.16
CA LYS A 52 11.65 5.21 -0.95
C LYS A 52 13.00 5.74 -0.48
N GLU A 53 13.04 6.31 0.71
CA GLU A 53 14.27 6.82 1.35
C GLU A 53 15.09 5.75 2.06
N HIS A 54 14.68 4.48 2.00
CA HIS A 54 15.32 3.35 2.68
C HIS A 54 15.37 3.46 4.22
N ARG A 55 14.56 4.34 4.81
CA ARG A 55 14.44 4.50 6.27
C ARG A 55 13.63 3.39 6.91
N GLU A 56 12.62 2.89 6.21
CA GLU A 56 11.80 1.76 6.64
C GLU A 56 11.75 0.66 5.59
N ALA A 57 11.82 -0.60 6.00
CA ALA A 57 11.80 -1.74 5.10
C ALA A 57 10.42 -2.41 5.07
N VAL A 58 10.04 -2.91 3.89
CA VAL A 58 8.82 -3.67 3.68
C VAL A 58 9.03 -5.12 4.14
N PRO A 59 8.16 -5.65 5.03
CA PRO A 59 8.28 -7.02 5.47
C PRO A 59 7.95 -7.99 4.34
N MET A 60 8.86 -8.91 4.03
CA MET A 60 8.64 -9.92 3.00
C MET A 60 8.12 -11.20 3.65
N ARG A 61 6.83 -11.52 3.47
CA ARG A 61 6.17 -12.66 4.13
C ARG A 61 5.97 -13.85 3.19
N ARG A 62 5.23 -13.70 2.09
CA ARG A 62 4.97 -14.82 1.15
C ARG A 62 6.14 -15.02 0.20
N TYR A 63 6.63 -13.94 -0.40
CA TYR A 63 7.70 -13.97 -1.39
C TYR A 63 9.08 -13.67 -0.79
N ALA A 64 9.47 -14.44 0.23
CA ALA A 64 10.69 -14.21 1.01
C ALA A 64 11.87 -15.15 0.62
N GLY A 65 11.80 -15.79 -0.55
CA GLY A 65 12.86 -16.65 -1.08
C GLY A 65 14.15 -15.86 -1.34
N SER A 66 15.28 -16.38 -0.87
CA SER A 66 16.63 -15.78 -1.03
C SER A 66 16.71 -14.28 -0.76
N THR A 67 15.84 -13.78 0.12
CA THR A 67 15.79 -12.36 0.48
C THR A 67 16.73 -12.08 1.65
N GLY A 68 17.51 -11.00 1.53
CA GLY A 68 18.41 -10.53 2.56
C GLY A 68 17.70 -10.25 3.88
N ARG A 69 18.45 -10.38 4.98
CA ARG A 69 17.98 -10.07 6.33
C ARG A 69 18.34 -8.64 6.69
N THR A 70 17.44 -7.94 7.37
CA THR A 70 17.65 -6.54 7.75
C THR A 70 17.06 -6.28 9.13
N ALA A 71 17.78 -5.53 9.97
CA ALA A 71 17.32 -5.18 11.31
C ALA A 71 15.99 -4.40 11.32
N GLN A 72 15.71 -3.61 10.27
CA GLN A 72 14.45 -2.89 10.09
C GLN A 72 13.22 -3.82 10.00
N GLY A 73 13.39 -5.11 9.68
CA GLY A 73 12.29 -6.08 9.70
C GLY A 73 11.76 -6.39 11.10
N LYS A 74 12.54 -6.11 12.15
CA LYS A 74 12.17 -6.39 13.56
C LYS A 74 10.86 -5.71 13.96
N GLN A 75 10.59 -4.50 13.46
CA GLN A 75 9.34 -3.77 13.75
C GLN A 75 8.08 -4.53 13.31
N PHE A 76 8.21 -5.41 12.31
CA PHE A 76 7.13 -6.22 11.76
C PHE A 76 7.22 -7.70 12.16
N GLY A 77 8.13 -8.05 13.08
CA GLY A 77 8.38 -9.42 13.52
C GLY A 77 9.00 -10.33 12.45
N VAL A 78 9.62 -9.77 11.42
CA VAL A 78 10.24 -10.55 10.32
C VAL A 78 11.74 -10.35 10.27
N SER A 79 12.47 -11.42 9.93
CA SER A 79 13.92 -11.33 9.70
C SER A 79 14.27 -10.84 8.29
N LYS A 80 13.36 -11.01 7.33
CA LYS A 80 13.56 -10.70 5.90
C LYS A 80 12.71 -9.51 5.48
N ALA A 81 13.36 -8.47 4.97
CA ALA A 81 12.70 -7.24 4.53
C ALA A 81 13.49 -6.61 3.37
N ARG A 82 12.85 -5.77 2.55
CA ARG A 82 13.47 -5.06 1.41
C ARG A 82 12.86 -3.67 1.20
N TRP A 83 13.46 -2.88 0.33
CA TRP A 83 12.98 -1.56 -0.09
C TRP A 83 12.58 -1.56 -1.57
N PRO A 84 11.36 -2.03 -1.92
CA PRO A 84 10.86 -2.01 -3.28
C PRO A 84 10.39 -0.60 -3.70
N VAL A 85 11.35 0.29 -3.98
CA VAL A 85 11.12 1.71 -4.33
C VAL A 85 10.07 1.88 -5.43
N LYS A 86 10.22 1.16 -6.55
CA LYS A 86 9.29 1.27 -7.68
C LYS A 86 7.85 0.88 -7.30
N SER A 87 7.67 -0.16 -6.49
CA SER A 87 6.32 -0.56 -6.04
C SER A 87 5.71 0.47 -5.09
N ALA A 88 6.53 1.07 -4.21
CA ALA A 88 6.09 2.12 -3.30
C ALA A 88 5.63 3.38 -4.05
N GLU A 89 6.33 3.78 -5.11
CA GLU A 89 5.95 4.94 -5.95
C GLU A 89 4.56 4.79 -6.59
N PHE A 90 4.28 3.63 -7.20
CA PHE A 90 2.98 3.38 -7.80
C PHE A 90 1.86 3.31 -6.74
N LEU A 91 2.14 2.71 -5.58
CA LEU A 91 1.17 2.68 -4.48
C LEU A 91 0.89 4.08 -3.93
N LEU A 92 1.91 4.93 -3.77
CA LEU A 92 1.75 6.33 -3.37
C LEU A 92 0.86 7.10 -4.35
N SER A 93 1.12 6.94 -5.65
CA SER A 93 0.30 7.59 -6.68
C SER A 93 -1.17 7.14 -6.60
N LEU A 94 -1.43 5.85 -6.35
CA LEU A 94 -2.79 5.33 -6.19
C LEU A 94 -3.48 5.83 -4.92
N LEU A 95 -2.74 5.95 -3.80
CA LEU A 95 -3.29 6.48 -2.55
C LEU A 95 -3.63 7.96 -2.66
N LYS A 96 -2.76 8.77 -3.27
CA LYS A 96 -3.04 10.21 -3.52
C LYS A 96 -4.25 10.41 -4.44
N ASN A 97 -4.44 9.53 -5.43
CA ASN A 97 -5.64 9.55 -6.25
C ASN A 97 -6.89 9.16 -5.45
N ALA A 98 -6.80 8.13 -4.59
CA ALA A 98 -7.90 7.75 -3.71
C ALA A 98 -8.28 8.87 -2.73
N GLU A 99 -7.30 9.62 -2.23
CA GLU A 99 -7.49 10.79 -1.37
C GLU A 99 -8.23 11.91 -2.10
N ALA A 100 -7.80 12.27 -3.31
CA ALA A 100 -8.51 13.26 -4.14
C ALA A 100 -9.95 12.83 -4.44
N ASN A 101 -10.19 11.54 -4.67
CA ASN A 101 -11.53 10.98 -4.84
C ASN A 101 -12.37 11.00 -3.55
N ALA A 102 -11.74 11.05 -2.38
CA ALA A 102 -12.44 11.19 -1.10
C ALA A 102 -12.81 12.66 -0.84
N ASP A 103 -11.89 13.57 -1.14
CA ASP A 103 -12.09 15.02 -1.00
C ASP A 103 -13.22 15.53 -1.91
N THR A 104 -13.24 15.10 -3.17
CA THR A 104 -14.35 15.37 -4.10
C THR A 104 -15.71 14.84 -3.64
N LYS A 105 -15.74 13.83 -2.76
CA LYS A 105 -16.96 13.31 -2.14
C LYS A 105 -17.34 14.02 -0.83
N GLY A 106 -16.52 14.97 -0.37
CA GLY A 106 -16.69 15.64 0.92
C GLY A 106 -16.44 14.73 2.12
N LEU A 107 -15.65 13.66 1.95
CA LEU A 107 -15.24 12.80 3.06
C LEU A 107 -14.11 13.44 3.84
N ASP A 108 -14.11 13.26 5.16
CA ASP A 108 -13.02 13.70 6.02
C ASP A 108 -11.74 12.88 5.73
N THR A 109 -10.76 13.54 5.10
CA THR A 109 -9.49 12.94 4.68
C THR A 109 -8.63 12.49 5.85
N SER A 110 -8.78 13.09 7.03
CA SER A 110 -7.98 12.79 8.22
C SER A 110 -8.30 11.41 8.83
N ASN A 111 -9.54 10.94 8.64
CA ASN A 111 -10.04 9.70 9.22
C ASN A 111 -10.11 8.55 8.21
N LEU A 112 -9.51 8.69 7.03
CA LEU A 112 -9.47 7.65 6.00
C LEU A 112 -8.60 6.46 6.42
N ILE A 113 -9.11 5.25 6.15
CA ILE A 113 -8.43 3.99 6.44
C ILE A 113 -8.37 3.15 5.16
N VAL A 114 -7.22 2.54 4.91
CA VAL A 114 -7.03 1.57 3.82
C VAL A 114 -7.75 0.28 4.19
N LYS A 115 -9.02 0.15 3.77
CA LYS A 115 -9.85 -1.01 4.15
C LYS A 115 -9.56 -2.27 3.33
N HIS A 116 -9.31 -2.10 2.04
CA HIS A 116 -9.12 -3.22 1.12
C HIS A 116 -8.11 -2.85 0.03
N ILE A 117 -7.11 -3.70 -0.14
CA ILE A 117 -6.09 -3.55 -1.17
C ILE A 117 -5.84 -4.90 -1.85
N GLN A 118 -5.79 -4.88 -3.18
CA GLN A 118 -5.62 -6.07 -4.01
C GLN A 118 -4.63 -5.77 -5.12
N VAL A 119 -3.74 -6.73 -5.37
CA VAL A 119 -2.70 -6.72 -6.40
C VAL A 119 -2.83 -8.00 -7.21
#